data_AF-A0A0U2ZRZ6-F1
#
_entry.id   AF-A0A0U2ZRZ6-F1
#
_cell.length_a   1.000
_cell.length_b   1.000
_cell.length_c   1.000
_cell.angle_alpha   90.00
_cell.angle_beta   90.00
_cell.angle_gamma   90.00
#
_symmetry.space_group_name_H-M   'P 1'
#
loop_
_entity.id
_entity.type
_entity.pdbx_description
1 polymer ?
#
loop_
_entity_poly.entity_id
_entity_poly.type
_entity_poly.pdbx_seq_one_letter_code
_entity_poly.pdbx_strand_id
1 'polypeptide(L)' 'LEAAGEIADAAPYGWPVKKGSPLAQSLQQALEHLIQTGTYKQIATNWGVEKGIIDKPVINGAIS' A
#
# COMPACT_ATOMS: atom_id res chain seq x y z
N LEU A 1 17.96 -15.71 10.69
CA LEU A 1 16.62 -15.52 11.27
C LEU A 1 15.62 -15.91 10.21
N GLU A 2 14.71 -16.81 10.53
CA GLU A 2 13.66 -17.28 9.63
C GLU A 2 12.30 -17.00 10.26
N ALA A 3 11.27 -16.76 9.45
CA ALA A 3 9.93 -16.51 9.96
C ALA A 3 9.39 -17.79 10.61
N ALA A 4 8.94 -17.69 11.86
CA ALA A 4 8.40 -18.82 12.62
C ALA A 4 6.94 -19.18 12.24
N GLY A 5 6.43 -18.63 11.12
CA GLY A 5 5.06 -18.83 10.66
C GLY A 5 4.65 -17.82 9.58
N GLU A 6 3.42 -17.95 9.10
CA GLU A 6 2.80 -16.98 8.19
C GLU A 6 2.37 -15.71 8.93
N ILE A 7 2.21 -14.60 8.19
CA ILE A 7 1.67 -13.36 8.74
C ILE A 7 0.17 -13.59 9.01
N ALA A 8 -0.18 -13.80 10.27
CA ALA A 8 -1.57 -13.70 10.72
C ALA A 8 -1.93 -12.22 10.96
N ASP A 9 -3.14 -11.80 10.60
CA ASP A 9 -3.71 -10.45 10.82
C ASP A 9 -3.04 -9.28 10.06
N ALA A 10 -2.61 -9.50 8.81
CA ALA A 10 -2.15 -8.41 7.95
C ALA A 10 -3.27 -7.40 7.67
N ALA A 11 -3.27 -6.27 8.37
CA ALA A 11 -4.14 -5.14 8.04
C ALA A 11 -3.53 -4.33 6.89
N PRO A 12 -4.35 -3.84 5.93
CA PRO A 12 -3.85 -2.96 4.89
C PRO A 12 -3.35 -1.64 5.50
N TYR A 13 -2.13 -1.25 5.17
CA TYR A 13 -1.58 0.06 5.52
C TYR A 13 -2.18 1.15 4.62
N GLY A 14 -2.42 2.33 5.19
CA GLY A 14 -2.95 3.47 4.45
C GLY A 14 -2.54 4.81 5.04
N TRP A 15 -2.86 5.89 4.34
CA TRP A 15 -2.59 7.25 4.78
C TRP A 15 -3.86 7.93 5.28
N PRO A 16 -3.90 8.43 6.53
CA PRO A 16 -5.04 9.19 7.01
C PRO A 16 -5.11 10.53 6.26
N VAL A 17 -6.30 10.86 5.79
CA VAL A 17 -6.58 12.13 5.09
C VAL A 17 -7.84 12.75 5.68
N LYS A 18 -7.90 14.09 5.70
CA LYS A 18 -9.11 14.80 6.12
C LYS A 18 -10.29 14.38 5.24
N LYS A 19 -11.42 14.02 5.86
CA LYS A 19 -12.65 13.65 5.15
C LYS A 19 -13.05 14.73 4.16
N GLY A 20 -13.31 14.34 2.91
CA GLY A 20 -13.67 15.25 1.82
C GLY A 20 -12.50 16.01 1.18
N SER A 21 -11.26 15.79 1.64
CA SER A 21 -10.10 16.41 1.01
C SER A 21 -9.81 15.80 -0.37
N PRO A 22 -9.54 16.63 -1.41
CA PRO A 22 -9.11 16.12 -2.72
C PRO A 22 -7.78 15.34 -2.66
N LEU A 23 -7.01 15.51 -1.58
CA LEU A 23 -5.75 14.79 -1.34
C LEU A 23 -5.93 13.27 -1.38
N ALA A 24 -7.08 12.74 -0.97
CA ALA A 24 -7.36 11.30 -1.03
C ALA A 24 -7.23 10.76 -2.46
N GLN A 25 -7.84 11.46 -3.42
CA GLN A 25 -7.84 11.08 -4.83
C GLN A 25 -6.47 11.28 -5.47
N SER A 26 -5.74 12.33 -5.07
CA SER A 26 -4.37 12.57 -5.55
C SER A 26 -3.41 11.47 -5.11
N LEU A 27 -3.48 11.05 -3.84
CA LEU A 27 -2.65 9.96 -3.32
C LEU A 27 -2.97 8.61 -3.95
N GLN A 28 -4.26 8.32 -4.18
CA GLN A 28 -4.67 7.10 -4.89
C GLN A 28 -4.04 7.06 -6.29
N GLN A 29 -4.22 8.11 -7.10
CA GLN A 29 -3.68 8.17 -8.46
C GLN A 29 -2.15 8.10 -8.49
N ALA A 30 -1.48 8.76 -7.54
CA ALA A 30 -0.03 8.70 -7.44
C ALA A 30 0.45 7.25 -7.19
N LEU A 31 -0.18 6.53 -6.27
CA LEU A 31 0.18 5.14 -6.01
C LEU A 31 -0.18 4.22 -7.18
N GLU A 32 -1.32 4.42 -7.86
CA GLU A 32 -1.66 3.69 -9.09
C GLU A 32 -0.58 3.88 -10.16
N HIS A 33 -0.10 5.11 -10.35
CA HIS A 33 0.97 5.40 -11.28
C HIS A 33 2.28 4.68 -10.91
N LEU A 34 2.65 4.67 -9.63
CA LEU A 34 3.85 3.94 -9.16
C LEU A 34 3.72 2.43 -9.37
N ILE A 35 2.52 1.86 -9.20
CA ILE A 35 2.24 0.44 -9.48
C ILE A 35 2.39 0.16 -10.98
N GLN A 36 1.72 0.95 -11.83
CA GLN A 36 1.74 0.78 -13.29
C GLN A 36 3.15 0.91 -13.89
N THR A 37 3.97 1.80 -13.34
CA THR A 37 5.36 2.01 -13.79
C THR A 37 6.34 1.00 -13.20
N GLY A 38 5.91 0.12 -12.30
CA GLY A 38 6.77 -0.82 -11.58
C GLY A 38 7.64 -0.17 -10.50
N THR A 39 7.62 1.16 -10.38
CA THR A 39 8.36 1.93 -9.37
C THR A 39 8.00 1.51 -7.95
N TYR A 40 6.72 1.19 -7.70
CA TYR A 40 6.27 0.74 -6.39
C TYR A 40 6.99 -0.55 -5.94
N LYS A 41 7.15 -1.51 -6.85
CA LYS A 41 7.89 -2.76 -6.58
C LYS A 41 9.37 -2.48 -6.32
N GLN A 42 9.98 -1.58 -7.09
CA GLN A 42 11.38 -1.19 -6.88
C GLN A 42 11.59 -0.57 -5.49
N ILE A 43 10.70 0.32 -5.07
CA ILE A 43 10.73 0.90 -3.72
C ILE A 43 10.58 -0.21 -2.67
N ALA A 44 9.59 -1.10 -2.81
CA ALA A 44 9.37 -2.17 -1.83
C ALA A 44 10.60 -3.08 -1.67
N THR A 45 11.26 -3.43 -2.79
CA THR A 45 12.49 -4.24 -2.76
C THR A 45 13.66 -3.52 -2.11
N ASN A 46 13.85 -2.22 -2.39
CA ASN A 46 14.92 -1.45 -1.77
C ASN A 46 14.78 -1.37 -0.24
N TRP A 47 13.55 -1.48 0.28
CA TRP A 47 13.25 -1.40 1.70
C TRP A 47 12.98 -2.77 2.35
N GLY A 48 13.02 -3.87 1.58
CA GLY A 48 12.75 -5.23 2.07
C GLY A 48 11.31 -5.48 2.54
N VAL A 49 10.34 -4.76 1.96
CA VAL A 49 8.91 -4.80 2.36
C VAL A 49 8.01 -5.36 1.26
N GLU A 50 8.54 -6.20 0.37
CA GLU A 50 7.79 -6.73 -0.78
C GLU A 50 6.55 -7.53 -0.38
N LYS A 51 6.54 -8.13 0.81
CA LYS A 51 5.38 -8.88 1.32
C LYS A 51 4.15 -7.99 1.58
N GLY A 52 4.33 -6.67 1.67
CA GLY A 52 3.25 -5.71 1.96
C GLY A 52 2.71 -4.96 0.74
N ILE A 53 3.13 -5.32 -0.49
CA ILE A 53 2.67 -4.63 -1.70
C ILE A 53 1.22 -4.98 -2.04
N ILE A 54 0.50 -4.01 -2.58
CA ILE A 54 -0.85 -4.17 -3.13
C ILE A 54 -0.88 -3.91 -4.64
N ASP A 55 -1.81 -4.55 -5.33
CA ASP A 55 -2.00 -4.35 -6.78
C ASP A 55 -2.95 -3.18 -7.10
N LYS A 56 -3.84 -2.83 -6.16
CA LYS A 56 -4.85 -1.79 -6.36
C LYS A 56 -5.04 -0.94 -5.11
N PRO A 57 -4.69 0.35 -5.14
CA PRO A 57 -4.97 1.25 -4.03
C PRO A 57 -6.43 1.69 -4.05
N VAL A 58 -7.04 1.74 -2.86
CA VAL A 58 -8.44 2.12 -2.70
C VAL A 58 -8.59 3.10 -1.53
N ILE A 59 -9.58 3.98 -1.65
CA ILE A 59 -9.98 4.84 -0.54
C ILE A 59 -10.87 4.01 0.41
N ASN A 60 -10.59 4.06 1.71
CA ASN A 60 -11.26 3.25 2.73
C ASN A 60 -11.12 1.72 2.50
N GLY A 61 -9.90 1.26 2.20
CA GLY A 61 -9.61 -0.15 1.92
C GLY A 61 -9.51 -1.08 3.12
N ALA A 62 -9.48 -0.56 4.34
CA ALA A 62 -9.56 -1.38 5.54
C ALA A 62 -10.98 -1.95 5.64
N ILE A 63 -11.11 -3.25 5.39
CA ILE A 63 -12.36 -3.99 5.53
C ILE A 63 -12.48 -4.40 7.02
N SER A 64 -13.64 -4.18 7.61
CA SER A 64 -13.97 -4.64 8.97
C SER A 64 -14.24 -6.13 9.02
#